data_AF-A0A2U1CMY4-F1
#
_entry.id   AF-A0A2U1CMY4-F1
#
_cell.length_a   1.000
_cell.length_b   1.000
_cell.length_c   1.000
_cell.angle_alpha   90.00
_cell.angle_beta   90.00
_cell.angle_gamma   90.00
#
_symmetry.space_group_name_H-M   'P 1'
#
loop_
_entity.id
_entity.type
_entity.pdbx_description
1 polymer ?
#
loop_
_entity_poly.entity_id
_entity_poly.type
_entity_poly.pdbx_seq_one_letter_code
_entity_poly.pdbx_strand_id
1 'polypeptide(L)'
;MPLTLLNIVLPVAAIAVLGFLFGRRQARRPDMDFINHANVMVFCPALVFSALFDNPVDLAHSWPLVAAGILIIVVPGLLLALVPQRQLARRAFLVSGMFRNTGNVGIPLMMLAYGKHLMGDIVVLFVLSNLLHFSLGLFLLSRASSRWMWLRNPNVWAAVLGVCLAPYRQSFPSFFATLVDMLGQIAIPLMLFSLGVRLSQDRIENMGLALRINLLYLLAGLLTLPIVLWLLPLTPEWSRLVVLSVLLPPAVLNYLLCEQYRADPRIVANVVLLGNVMSLATIPLVVWATLVWW
;
A
#
# COMPACT_ATOMS: atom_id res chain seq x y z
N MET A 1 19.63 11.27 -4.87
CA MET A 1 19.01 10.00 -4.41
C MET A 1 18.76 9.96 -2.91
N PRO A 2 19.77 10.02 -2.00
CA PRO A 2 19.50 9.96 -0.55
C PRO A 2 18.65 11.13 -0.03
N LEU A 3 18.93 12.36 -0.47
CA LEU A 3 18.10 13.54 -0.13
C LEU A 3 16.66 13.41 -0.62
N THR A 4 16.43 12.73 -1.76
CA THR A 4 15.09 12.59 -2.31
C THR A 4 14.28 11.52 -1.59
N LEU A 5 14.93 10.42 -1.20
CA LEU A 5 14.32 9.42 -0.31
C LEU A 5 13.96 10.02 1.04
N LEU A 6 14.84 10.88 1.56
CA LEU A 6 14.58 11.64 2.76
C LEU A 6 13.34 12.55 2.56
N ASN A 7 13.20 13.22 1.42
CA ASN A 7 12.02 14.03 1.10
C ASN A 7 10.72 13.23 0.91
N ILE A 8 10.79 11.92 0.60
CA ILE A 8 9.60 11.06 0.47
C ILE A 8 9.24 10.42 1.83
N VAL A 9 10.23 9.92 2.56
CA VAL A 9 10.02 9.18 3.82
C VAL A 9 9.87 10.10 5.02
N LEU A 10 10.59 11.23 5.09
CA LEU A 10 10.47 12.16 6.23
C LEU A 10 9.06 12.70 6.40
N PRO A 11 8.32 13.16 5.36
CA PRO A 11 6.95 13.63 5.57
C PRO A 11 6.05 12.55 6.14
N VAL A 12 6.18 11.31 5.66
CA VAL A 12 5.43 10.14 6.16
C VAL A 12 5.73 9.90 7.65
N ALA A 13 7.01 9.87 8.00
CA ALA A 13 7.45 9.71 9.39
C ALA A 13 7.04 10.91 10.25
N ALA A 14 7.14 12.13 9.74
CA ALA A 14 6.80 13.36 10.45
C ALA A 14 5.32 13.42 10.81
N ILE A 15 4.42 13.05 9.89
CA ILE A 15 2.97 12.97 10.19
C ILE A 15 2.70 11.93 11.29
N ALA A 16 3.35 10.76 11.24
CA ALA A 16 3.22 9.75 12.29
C ALA A 16 3.80 10.24 13.64
N VAL A 17 4.93 10.94 13.63
CA VAL A 17 5.51 11.56 14.84
C VAL A 17 4.59 12.63 15.40
N LEU A 18 4.00 13.48 14.55
CA LEU A 18 3.03 14.48 14.97
C LEU A 18 1.80 13.83 15.62
N GLY A 19 1.26 12.77 15.01
CA GLY A 19 0.19 11.96 15.60
C GLY A 19 0.59 11.37 16.95
N PHE A 20 1.82 10.86 17.07
CA PHE A 20 2.35 10.33 18.33
C PHE A 20 2.46 11.39 19.42
N LEU A 21 3.04 12.55 19.11
CA LEU A 21 3.19 13.66 20.05
C LEU A 21 1.84 14.22 20.46
N PHE A 22 0.90 14.33 19.51
CA PHE A 22 -0.47 14.75 19.78
C PHE A 22 -1.16 13.76 20.72
N GLY A 23 -1.15 12.47 20.39
CA GLY A 23 -1.77 11.41 21.18
C GLY A 23 -1.20 11.32 22.60
N ARG A 24 0.12 11.49 22.77
CA ARG A 24 0.76 11.54 24.10
C ARG A 24 0.28 12.68 24.99
N ARG A 25 -0.13 13.80 24.39
CA ARG A 25 -0.61 14.98 25.13
C ARG A 25 -2.09 14.89 25.50
N GLN A 26 -2.80 13.88 24.99
CA GLN A 26 -4.23 13.73 25.28
C GLN A 26 -4.45 13.03 26.63
N ALA A 27 -5.24 13.66 27.50
CA ALA A 27 -5.61 13.12 28.80
C ALA A 27 -6.60 11.95 28.70
N ARG A 28 -7.39 11.88 27.62
CA ARG A 28 -8.32 10.79 27.32
C ARG A 28 -7.79 9.98 26.16
N ARG A 29 -8.06 8.68 26.15
CA ARG A 29 -7.79 7.83 24.98
C ARG A 29 -8.70 8.27 23.83
N PRO A 30 -8.18 8.80 22.71
CA PRO A 30 -9.00 9.10 21.54
C PRO A 30 -9.62 7.83 20.97
N ASP A 31 -10.87 7.95 20.54
CA ASP A 31 -11.60 6.90 19.82
C ASP A 31 -11.09 6.82 18.38
N MET A 32 -10.06 5.99 18.19
CA MET A 32 -9.48 5.75 16.86
C MET A 32 -10.39 4.90 15.98
N ASP A 33 -11.32 4.12 16.55
CA ASP A 33 -12.19 3.24 15.77
C ASP A 33 -13.10 4.06 14.86
N PHE A 34 -13.69 5.15 15.38
CA PHE A 34 -14.50 6.07 14.57
C PHE A 34 -13.69 6.71 13.43
N ILE A 35 -12.51 7.26 13.74
CA ILE A 35 -11.65 7.94 12.77
C ILE A 35 -11.25 6.99 11.65
N ASN A 36 -10.82 5.80 12.01
CA ASN A 36 -10.39 4.78 11.07
C ASN A 36 -11.55 4.26 10.22
N HIS A 37 -12.74 4.10 10.82
CA HIS A 37 -13.93 3.69 10.10
C HIS A 37 -14.35 4.72 9.05
N ALA A 38 -14.39 6.01 9.42
CA ALA A 38 -14.64 7.10 8.48
C ALA A 38 -13.61 7.10 7.34
N ASN A 39 -12.34 6.83 7.67
CA ASN A 39 -11.27 6.75 6.68
C ASN A 39 -11.50 5.61 5.66
N VAL A 40 -11.78 4.39 6.13
CA VAL A 40 -12.04 3.24 5.23
C VAL A 40 -13.32 3.42 4.41
N MET A 41 -14.35 4.07 4.98
CA MET A 41 -15.68 4.16 4.36
C MET A 41 -15.87 5.37 3.43
N VAL A 42 -15.10 6.45 3.61
CA VAL A 42 -15.31 7.71 2.88
C VAL A 42 -14.04 8.16 2.16
N PHE A 43 -12.93 8.30 2.87
CA PHE A 43 -11.72 8.93 2.31
C PHE A 43 -10.91 7.97 1.43
N CYS A 44 -10.77 6.70 1.82
CA CYS A 44 -10.10 5.70 0.98
C CYS A 44 -10.85 5.48 -0.35
N PRO A 45 -12.20 5.35 -0.37
CA PRO A 45 -12.92 5.23 -1.62
C PRO A 45 -12.73 6.45 -2.52
N ALA A 46 -12.78 7.66 -1.95
CA ALA A 46 -12.51 8.88 -2.70
C ALA A 46 -11.09 8.91 -3.30
N LEU A 47 -10.08 8.50 -2.53
CA LEU A 47 -8.70 8.39 -3.00
C LEU A 47 -8.59 7.42 -4.19
N VAL A 48 -9.17 6.24 -4.05
CA VAL A 48 -9.14 5.20 -5.09
C VAL A 48 -9.88 5.66 -6.35
N PHE A 49 -11.06 6.25 -6.18
CA PHE A 49 -11.83 6.81 -7.30
C PHE A 49 -11.04 7.90 -8.02
N SER A 50 -10.53 8.90 -7.30
CA SER A 50 -9.82 10.04 -7.91
C SER A 50 -8.63 9.56 -8.72
N ALA A 51 -7.81 8.66 -8.16
CA ALA A 51 -6.63 8.15 -8.83
C ALA A 51 -6.97 7.43 -10.15
N LEU A 52 -8.07 6.68 -10.17
CA LEU A 52 -8.55 5.93 -11.33
C LEU A 52 -9.24 6.81 -12.37
N PHE A 53 -10.03 7.77 -11.90
CA PHE A 53 -10.74 8.71 -12.75
C PHE A 53 -9.78 9.66 -13.47
N ASP A 54 -8.69 10.05 -12.80
CA ASP A 54 -7.70 10.98 -13.36
C ASP A 54 -6.74 10.33 -14.36
N ASN A 55 -6.55 9.01 -14.29
CA ASN A 55 -5.51 8.30 -15.03
C ASN A 55 -6.11 7.09 -15.77
N PRO A 56 -6.65 7.28 -16.99
CA PRO A 56 -7.24 6.20 -17.76
C PRO A 56 -6.19 5.15 -18.13
N VAL A 57 -6.56 3.88 -18.02
CA VAL A 57 -5.68 2.73 -18.27
C VAL A 57 -6.01 2.12 -19.64
N ASP A 58 -5.00 1.94 -20.48
CA ASP A 58 -5.11 1.10 -21.67
C ASP A 58 -4.82 -0.37 -21.32
N LEU A 59 -5.89 -1.10 -21.01
CA LEU A 59 -5.81 -2.50 -20.59
C LEU A 59 -5.39 -3.47 -21.71
N ALA A 60 -5.53 -3.07 -22.98
CA ALA A 60 -5.23 -3.95 -24.11
C ALA A 60 -3.71 -4.06 -24.36
N HIS A 61 -2.98 -2.95 -24.16
CA HIS A 61 -1.52 -2.92 -24.37
C HIS A 61 -0.74 -3.40 -23.14
N SER A 62 -1.22 -3.12 -21.92
CA SER A 62 -0.47 -3.34 -20.69
C SER A 62 -0.71 -4.70 -20.01
N TRP A 63 -1.24 -5.71 -20.72
CA TRP A 63 -1.55 -7.01 -20.11
C TRP A 63 -0.36 -7.69 -19.39
N PRO A 64 0.90 -7.63 -19.87
CA PRO A 64 2.02 -8.25 -19.15
C PRO A 64 2.30 -7.52 -17.84
N LEU A 65 2.19 -6.18 -17.83
CA LEU A 65 2.34 -5.38 -16.62
C LEU A 65 1.20 -5.66 -15.62
N VAL A 66 -0.02 -5.83 -16.10
CA VAL A 66 -1.17 -6.20 -15.27
C VAL A 66 -0.96 -7.56 -14.62
N ALA A 67 -0.55 -8.56 -15.41
CA ALA A 67 -0.22 -9.89 -14.91
C ALA A 67 0.92 -9.84 -13.88
N ALA A 68 1.98 -9.07 -14.15
CA ALA A 68 3.09 -8.89 -13.23
C ALA A 68 2.63 -8.23 -11.92
N GLY A 69 1.79 -7.19 -11.99
CA GLY A 69 1.21 -6.50 -10.85
C GLY A 69 0.41 -7.42 -9.93
N ILE A 70 -0.35 -8.37 -10.51
CA ILE A 70 -1.07 -9.40 -9.75
C ILE A 70 -0.08 -10.38 -9.10
N LEU A 71 0.89 -10.88 -9.87
CA LEU A 71 1.84 -11.89 -9.39
C LEU A 71 2.74 -11.37 -8.27
N ILE A 72 3.20 -10.11 -8.34
CA ILE A 72 4.01 -9.51 -7.25
C ILE A 72 3.24 -9.30 -5.95
N ILE A 73 1.92 -9.47 -5.96
CA ILE A 73 1.09 -9.45 -4.75
C ILE A 73 0.79 -10.88 -4.29
N VAL A 74 0.39 -11.75 -5.22
CA VAL A 74 -0.05 -13.12 -4.91
C VAL A 74 1.12 -14.02 -4.54
N VAL A 75 2.21 -14.00 -5.29
CA VAL A 75 3.35 -14.92 -5.11
C VAL A 75 4.03 -14.71 -3.75
N PRO A 76 4.34 -13.47 -3.27
CA PRO A 76 4.85 -13.29 -1.92
C PRO A 76 3.89 -13.83 -0.86
N GLY A 77 2.58 -13.67 -1.06
CA GLY A 77 1.56 -14.24 -0.18
C GLY A 77 1.63 -15.76 -0.11
N LEU A 78 1.77 -16.44 -1.26
CA LEU A 78 1.94 -17.89 -1.33
C LEU A 78 3.23 -18.35 -0.66
N LEU A 79 4.35 -17.68 -0.92
CA LEU A 79 5.64 -17.98 -0.30
C LEU A 79 5.58 -17.80 1.23
N LEU A 80 4.98 -16.71 1.71
CA LEU A 80 4.78 -16.45 3.14
C LEU A 80 3.80 -17.44 3.78
N ALA A 81 2.85 -17.99 3.02
CA ALA A 81 1.94 -19.01 3.52
C ALA A 81 2.67 -20.33 3.88
N LEU A 82 3.83 -20.59 3.28
CA LEU A 82 4.70 -21.73 3.62
C LEU A 82 5.50 -21.51 4.90
N VAL A 83 5.63 -20.26 5.36
CA VAL A 83 6.39 -19.92 6.57
C VAL A 83 5.52 -20.16 7.80
N PRO A 84 5.91 -21.04 8.74
CA PRO A 84 5.18 -21.21 9.99
C PRO A 84 5.35 -19.96 10.85
N GLN A 85 4.27 -19.20 11.02
CA GLN A 85 4.24 -18.02 11.87
C GLN A 85 3.21 -18.19 12.98
N ARG A 86 3.67 -18.11 14.24
CA ARG A 86 2.84 -18.24 15.45
C ARG A 86 2.70 -16.95 16.24
N GLN A 87 3.57 -15.97 15.99
CA GLN A 87 3.64 -14.73 16.77
C GLN A 87 2.78 -13.60 16.18
N LEU A 88 2.21 -13.82 14.99
CA LEU A 88 1.30 -12.90 14.31
C LEU A 88 0.19 -13.72 13.65
N ALA A 89 -1.05 -13.27 13.77
CA ALA A 89 -2.21 -13.87 13.11
C ALA A 89 -1.93 -14.06 11.62
N ARG A 90 -2.11 -15.28 11.13
CA ARG A 90 -1.72 -15.65 9.76
C ARG A 90 -2.29 -14.71 8.70
N ARG A 91 -3.55 -14.30 8.84
CA ARG A 91 -4.19 -13.31 7.95
C ARG A 91 -3.47 -11.95 7.92
N ALA A 92 -3.07 -11.43 9.08
CA ALA A 92 -2.34 -10.17 9.17
C ALA A 92 -0.92 -10.30 8.62
N PHE A 93 -0.27 -11.43 8.87
CA PHE A 93 1.06 -11.74 8.34
C PHE A 93 1.07 -11.82 6.81
N LEU A 94 0.08 -12.47 6.21
CA LEU A 94 -0.03 -12.59 4.75
C LEU A 94 -0.35 -11.25 4.10
N VAL A 95 -1.43 -10.57 4.54
CA VAL A 95 -1.85 -9.31 3.93
C VAL A 95 -0.75 -8.25 4.02
N SER A 96 -0.08 -8.13 5.17
CA SER A 96 1.00 -7.15 5.33
C SER A 96 2.25 -7.45 4.49
N GLY A 97 2.46 -8.71 4.09
CA GLY A 97 3.57 -9.10 3.21
C GLY A 97 3.23 -9.07 1.71
N MET A 98 1.94 -9.18 1.37
CA MET A 98 1.43 -9.10 0.01
C MET A 98 1.33 -7.66 -0.48
N PHE A 99 0.81 -6.76 0.35
CA PHE A 99 0.50 -5.40 -0.07
C PHE A 99 1.52 -4.37 0.41
N ARG A 100 2.18 -3.74 -0.56
CA ARG A 100 3.26 -2.76 -0.34
C ARG A 100 2.77 -1.33 -0.49
N ASN A 101 3.56 -0.38 0.00
CA ASN A 101 3.27 1.04 0.00
C ASN A 101 3.45 1.70 -1.40
N THR A 102 2.78 1.13 -2.41
CA THR A 102 2.89 1.54 -3.81
C THR A 102 2.42 2.98 -4.04
N GLY A 103 1.36 3.42 -3.34
CA GLY A 103 0.85 4.79 -3.48
C GLY A 103 1.81 5.84 -2.95
N ASN A 104 2.08 5.81 -1.64
CA ASN A 104 2.75 6.92 -0.96
C ASN A 104 4.26 6.94 -1.21
N VAL A 105 4.86 5.75 -1.26
CA VAL A 105 6.30 5.60 -1.46
C VAL A 105 6.60 5.22 -2.91
N GLY A 106 5.82 4.32 -3.50
CA GLY A 106 6.07 3.81 -4.86
C GLY A 106 5.94 4.87 -5.97
N ILE A 107 4.79 5.55 -6.07
CA ILE A 107 4.53 6.50 -7.16
C ILE A 107 5.60 7.61 -7.23
N PRO A 108 5.88 8.38 -6.17
CA PRO A 108 6.85 9.48 -6.25
C PRO A 108 8.26 8.97 -6.57
N LEU A 109 8.61 7.79 -6.06
CA LEU A 109 9.90 7.18 -6.25
C LEU A 109 10.10 6.67 -7.68
N MET A 110 9.10 5.98 -8.25
CA MET A 110 9.13 5.48 -9.62
C MET A 110 9.19 6.64 -10.62
N MET A 111 8.39 7.69 -10.39
CA MET A 111 8.43 8.89 -11.24
C MET A 111 9.80 9.57 -11.22
N LEU A 112 10.43 9.63 -10.05
CA LEU A 112 11.74 10.24 -9.89
C LEU A 112 12.85 9.38 -10.51
N ALA A 113 12.81 8.07 -10.27
CA ALA A 113 13.85 7.14 -10.70
C ALA A 113 13.79 6.83 -12.20
N TYR A 114 12.59 6.73 -12.75
CA TYR A 114 12.36 6.22 -14.10
C TYR A 114 11.65 7.19 -15.03
N GLY A 115 11.13 8.32 -14.52
CA GLY A 115 10.55 9.39 -15.35
C GLY A 115 9.03 9.42 -15.39
N LYS A 116 8.49 10.57 -15.79
CA LYS A 116 7.04 10.82 -15.87
C LYS A 116 6.36 10.13 -17.04
N HIS A 117 7.11 9.72 -18.07
CA HIS A 117 6.55 9.02 -19.22
C HIS A 117 5.96 7.66 -18.84
N LEU A 118 6.43 7.05 -17.74
CA LEU A 118 5.90 5.80 -17.17
C LEU A 118 4.73 6.02 -16.20
N MET A 119 4.19 7.24 -16.09
CA MET A 119 3.10 7.53 -15.14
C MET A 119 1.90 6.59 -15.33
N GLY A 120 1.51 6.32 -16.58
CA GLY A 120 0.41 5.40 -16.88
C GLY A 120 0.64 4.03 -16.24
N ASP A 121 1.82 3.44 -16.46
CA ASP A 121 2.20 2.13 -15.93
C ASP A 121 2.26 2.10 -14.39
N ILE A 122 2.80 3.17 -13.79
CA ILE A 122 2.85 3.34 -12.33
C ILE A 122 1.44 3.36 -11.73
N VAL A 123 0.53 4.09 -12.37
CA VAL A 123 -0.88 4.13 -11.96
C VAL A 123 -1.50 2.76 -12.09
N VAL A 124 -1.26 2.02 -13.18
CA VAL A 124 -1.79 0.64 -13.35
C VAL A 124 -1.40 -0.24 -12.16
N LEU A 125 -0.12 -0.25 -11.78
CA LEU A 125 0.35 -1.04 -10.63
C LEU A 125 -0.29 -0.57 -9.31
N PHE A 126 -0.44 0.73 -9.11
CA PHE A 126 -1.11 1.29 -7.92
C PHE A 126 -2.58 0.87 -7.85
N VAL A 127 -3.29 0.97 -8.97
CA VAL A 127 -4.71 0.64 -9.11
C VAL A 127 -4.94 -0.84 -8.84
N LEU A 128 -4.16 -1.71 -9.48
CA LEU A 128 -4.22 -3.16 -9.26
C LEU A 128 -3.92 -3.52 -7.82
N SER A 129 -2.91 -2.87 -7.23
CA SER A 129 -2.58 -3.04 -5.81
C SER A 129 -3.76 -2.69 -4.93
N ASN A 130 -4.41 -1.53 -5.12
CA ASN A 130 -5.58 -1.13 -4.33
C ASN A 130 -6.79 -2.06 -4.54
N LEU A 131 -7.10 -2.40 -5.80
CA LEU A 131 -8.17 -3.33 -6.14
C LEU A 131 -8.00 -4.67 -5.43
N LEU A 132 -6.80 -5.25 -5.48
CA LEU A 132 -6.50 -6.51 -4.78
C LEU A 132 -6.46 -6.34 -3.26
N HIS A 133 -6.02 -5.19 -2.75
CA HIS A 133 -6.00 -4.89 -1.31
C HIS A 133 -7.41 -4.92 -0.73
N PHE A 134 -8.35 -4.27 -1.41
CA PHE A 134 -9.75 -4.18 -1.01
C PHE A 134 -10.61 -5.37 -1.46
N SER A 135 -10.05 -6.35 -2.18
CA SER A 135 -10.73 -7.60 -2.51
C SER A 135 -10.07 -8.78 -1.80
N LEU A 136 -8.96 -9.29 -2.34
CA LEU A 136 -8.19 -10.40 -1.79
C LEU A 136 -7.69 -10.12 -0.37
N GLY A 137 -7.18 -8.91 -0.10
CA GLY A 137 -6.72 -8.53 1.25
C GLY A 137 -7.85 -8.59 2.29
N LEU A 138 -9.03 -8.06 1.96
CA LEU A 138 -10.20 -8.17 2.83
C LEU A 138 -10.72 -9.58 2.98
N PHE A 139 -10.72 -10.36 1.89
CA PHE A 139 -11.11 -11.76 1.93
C PHE A 139 -10.27 -12.52 2.96
N LEU A 140 -8.95 -12.33 2.94
CA LEU A 140 -8.03 -12.93 3.91
C LEU A 140 -8.24 -12.42 5.35
N LEU A 141 -8.57 -11.14 5.53
CA LEU A 141 -8.79 -10.55 6.86
C LEU A 141 -10.14 -10.89 7.46
N SER A 142 -11.19 -11.07 6.66
CA SER A 142 -12.54 -11.36 7.14
C SER A 142 -12.61 -12.78 7.74
N ARG A 143 -12.94 -12.88 9.04
CA ARG A 143 -13.25 -14.17 9.68
C ARG A 143 -14.62 -14.63 9.17
N ALA A 144 -14.63 -15.62 8.28
CA ALA A 144 -15.75 -16.51 7.98
C ALA A 144 -17.17 -15.99 8.33
N SER A 145 -17.87 -15.37 7.37
CA SER A 145 -19.34 -15.57 7.26
C SER A 145 -19.92 -15.22 5.88
N SER A 146 -19.22 -14.47 5.02
CA SER A 146 -19.70 -14.26 3.66
C SER A 146 -18.56 -14.07 2.67
N ARG A 147 -18.48 -15.00 1.71
CA ARG A 147 -17.58 -14.95 0.53
C ARG A 147 -17.69 -13.65 -0.28
N TRP A 148 -18.74 -12.85 -0.01
CA TRP A 148 -19.09 -11.64 -0.71
C TRP A 148 -18.95 -10.37 0.13
N MET A 149 -18.40 -10.45 1.35
CA MET A 149 -18.29 -9.25 2.23
C MET A 149 -17.40 -8.16 1.63
N TRP A 150 -16.47 -8.50 0.74
CA TRP A 150 -15.68 -7.54 -0.03
C TRP A 150 -16.55 -6.69 -0.98
N LEU A 151 -17.67 -7.20 -1.49
CA LEU A 151 -18.63 -6.43 -2.29
C LEU A 151 -19.37 -5.36 -1.47
N ARG A 152 -19.35 -5.45 -0.13
CA ARG A 152 -19.85 -4.37 0.73
C ARG A 152 -18.82 -3.28 0.96
N ASN A 153 -17.57 -3.47 0.52
CA ASN A 153 -16.53 -2.49 0.73
C ASN A 153 -16.66 -1.36 -0.32
N PRO A 154 -16.82 -0.09 0.11
CA PRO A 154 -17.00 1.03 -0.82
C PRO A 154 -15.77 1.28 -1.72
N ASN A 155 -14.57 0.86 -1.31
CA ASN A 155 -13.35 1.01 -2.11
C ASN A 155 -13.40 0.19 -3.40
N VAL A 156 -14.06 -0.97 -3.38
CA VAL A 156 -14.22 -1.83 -4.57
C VAL A 156 -15.10 -1.12 -5.60
N TRP A 157 -16.23 -0.57 -5.17
CA TRP A 157 -17.14 0.17 -6.05
C TRP A 157 -16.55 1.48 -6.53
N ALA A 158 -15.83 2.20 -5.66
CA ALA A 158 -15.09 3.39 -6.06
C ALA A 158 -14.08 3.10 -7.16
N ALA A 159 -13.40 1.95 -7.09
CA ALA A 159 -12.47 1.56 -8.14
C ALA A 159 -13.19 1.23 -9.47
N VAL A 160 -14.27 0.44 -9.41
CA VAL A 160 -15.09 0.14 -10.59
C VAL A 160 -15.61 1.43 -11.24
N LEU A 161 -16.18 2.33 -10.43
CA LEU A 161 -16.68 3.62 -10.90
C LEU A 161 -15.57 4.51 -11.47
N GLY A 162 -14.39 4.55 -10.83
CA GLY A 162 -13.25 5.32 -11.32
C GLY A 162 -12.82 4.87 -12.72
N VAL A 163 -12.67 3.55 -12.94
CA VAL A 163 -12.32 2.99 -14.26
C VAL A 163 -13.44 3.24 -15.28
N CYS A 164 -14.69 2.98 -14.93
CA CYS A 164 -15.82 3.10 -15.86
C CYS A 164 -16.12 4.55 -16.25
N LEU A 165 -15.89 5.51 -15.35
CA LEU A 165 -16.19 6.92 -15.57
C LEU A 165 -15.00 7.71 -16.13
N ALA A 166 -13.77 7.22 -16.02
CA ALA A 166 -12.57 7.86 -16.57
C ALA A 166 -12.71 8.31 -18.05
N PRO A 167 -13.28 7.51 -18.98
CA PRO A 167 -13.48 7.94 -20.37
C PRO A 167 -14.40 9.16 -20.52
N TYR A 168 -15.33 9.35 -19.59
CA TYR A 168 -16.32 10.42 -19.58
C TYR A 168 -15.88 11.62 -18.75
N ARG A 169 -14.62 11.68 -18.30
CA ARG A 169 -14.11 12.72 -17.40
C ARG A 169 -14.43 14.14 -17.86
N GLN A 170 -14.32 14.42 -19.15
CA GLN A 170 -14.59 15.74 -19.73
C GLN A 170 -16.05 16.18 -19.60
N SER A 171 -16.97 15.24 -19.42
CA SER A 171 -18.40 15.50 -19.24
C SER A 171 -18.77 15.87 -17.79
N PHE A 172 -17.87 15.69 -16.83
CA PHE A 172 -18.11 16.06 -15.43
C PHE A 172 -17.75 17.52 -15.17
N PRO A 173 -18.55 18.26 -14.40
CA PRO A 173 -18.18 19.60 -13.94
C PRO A 173 -16.88 19.56 -13.13
N SER A 174 -16.05 20.61 -13.24
CA SER A 174 -14.75 20.69 -12.56
C SER A 174 -14.84 20.51 -11.04
N PHE A 175 -15.92 21.01 -10.41
CA PHE A 175 -16.11 20.89 -8.97
C PHE A 175 -16.17 19.43 -8.48
N PHE A 176 -16.66 18.50 -9.32
CA PHE A 176 -16.79 17.10 -8.94
C PHE A 176 -15.42 16.46 -8.74
N ALA A 177 -14.51 16.65 -9.71
CA ALA A 177 -13.14 16.16 -9.61
C ALA A 177 -12.42 16.78 -8.40
N THR A 178 -12.56 18.10 -8.20
CA THR A 178 -11.96 18.78 -7.04
C THR A 178 -12.48 18.23 -5.71
N LEU A 179 -13.78 17.98 -5.58
CA LEU A 179 -14.37 17.43 -4.36
C LEU A 179 -13.82 16.04 -4.03
N VAL A 180 -13.75 15.15 -5.02
CA VAL A 180 -13.27 13.78 -4.79
C VAL A 180 -11.77 13.76 -4.49
N ASP A 181 -10.98 14.60 -5.16
CA ASP A 181 -9.55 14.77 -4.88
C ASP A 181 -9.32 15.29 -3.45
N MET A 182 -10.05 16.34 -3.03
CA MET A 182 -9.96 16.87 -1.66
C MET A 182 -10.27 15.81 -0.60
N LEU A 183 -11.29 14.97 -0.81
CA LEU A 183 -11.62 13.86 0.09
C LEU A 183 -10.53 12.78 0.08
N GLY A 184 -9.98 12.46 -1.08
CA GLY A 184 -8.90 11.48 -1.23
C GLY A 184 -7.62 11.90 -0.52
N GLN A 185 -7.28 13.19 -0.57
CA GLN A 185 -6.10 13.76 0.08
C GLN A 185 -6.12 13.63 1.61
N ILE A 186 -7.29 13.43 2.24
CA ILE A 186 -7.41 13.19 3.69
C ILE A 186 -6.91 11.79 4.06
N ALA A 187 -7.10 10.79 3.19
CA ALA A 187 -7.02 9.39 3.56
C ALA A 187 -5.65 9.00 4.13
N ILE A 188 -4.58 9.31 3.40
CA ILE A 188 -3.21 8.92 3.75
C ILE A 188 -2.70 9.69 4.98
N PRO A 189 -2.76 11.04 5.04
CA PRO A 189 -2.35 11.79 6.22
C PRO A 189 -3.09 11.33 7.47
N LEU A 190 -4.40 11.08 7.38
CA LEU A 190 -5.19 10.61 8.52
C LEU A 190 -4.77 9.21 8.96
N MET A 191 -4.44 8.29 8.05
CA MET A 191 -3.89 6.97 8.42
C MET A 191 -2.58 7.09 9.18
N LEU A 192 -1.65 7.91 8.68
CA LEU A 192 -0.33 8.10 9.28
C LEU A 192 -0.43 8.75 10.65
N PHE A 193 -1.27 9.78 10.76
CA PHE A 193 -1.57 10.43 12.02
C PHE A 193 -2.18 9.44 13.01
N SER A 194 -3.16 8.64 12.57
CA SER A 194 -3.82 7.63 13.39
C SER A 194 -2.87 6.54 13.87
N LEU A 195 -1.98 6.06 13.00
CA LEU A 195 -0.88 5.16 13.35
C LEU A 195 0.01 5.77 14.44
N GLY A 196 0.38 7.05 14.28
CA GLY A 196 1.12 7.81 15.27
C GLY A 196 0.43 7.86 16.64
N VAL A 197 -0.84 8.25 16.66
CA VAL A 197 -1.66 8.31 17.88
C VAL A 197 -1.75 6.92 18.53
N ARG A 198 -1.91 5.86 17.75
CA ARG A 198 -1.94 4.49 18.27
C ARG A 198 -0.64 4.11 18.98
N LEU A 199 0.49 4.42 18.35
CA LEU A 199 1.82 4.16 18.91
C LEU A 199 2.10 4.98 20.18
N SER A 200 1.37 6.08 20.40
CA SER A 200 1.50 6.86 21.64
C SER A 200 0.84 6.21 22.86
N GLN A 201 -0.18 5.38 22.61
CA GLN A 201 -0.97 4.73 23.65
C GLN A 201 -0.46 3.34 24.00
N ASP A 202 0.17 2.67 23.04
CA ASP A 202 0.70 1.31 23.15
C ASP A 202 2.24 1.35 23.24
N ARG A 203 2.86 0.45 24.01
CA ARG A 203 4.33 0.37 24.04
C ARG A 203 4.82 -0.20 22.70
N ILE A 204 5.86 0.42 22.14
CA ILE A 204 6.61 -0.18 21.02
C ILE A 204 7.33 -1.41 21.59
N GLU A 205 6.72 -2.57 21.41
CA GLU A 205 7.25 -3.85 21.85
C GLU A 205 7.60 -4.74 20.66
N ASN A 206 8.53 -5.67 20.87
CA ASN A 206 8.91 -6.70 19.90
C ASN A 206 9.49 -6.14 18.58
N MET A 207 10.33 -5.10 18.64
CA MET A 207 11.04 -4.60 17.45
C MET A 207 11.84 -5.70 16.73
N GLY A 208 12.39 -6.67 17.47
CA GLY A 208 13.04 -7.84 16.88
C GLY A 208 12.11 -8.71 16.03
N LEU A 209 10.84 -8.86 16.45
CA LEU A 209 9.82 -9.55 15.65
C LEU A 209 9.47 -8.73 14.40
N ALA A 210 9.25 -7.42 14.56
CA ALA A 210 8.96 -6.53 13.44
C ALA A 210 10.08 -6.55 12.39
N LEU A 211 11.35 -6.58 12.84
CA LEU A 211 12.52 -6.70 11.98
C LEU A 211 12.51 -8.04 11.24
N ARG A 212 12.34 -9.15 11.96
CA ARG A 212 12.28 -10.49 11.37
C ARG A 212 11.17 -10.61 10.33
N ILE A 213 9.99 -10.07 10.61
CA ILE A 213 8.85 -10.07 9.68
C ILE A 213 9.17 -9.26 8.43
N ASN A 214 9.73 -8.06 8.56
CA ASN A 214 10.11 -7.24 7.40
C ASN A 214 11.20 -7.91 6.55
N LEU A 215 12.18 -8.58 7.18
CA LEU A 215 13.18 -9.36 6.46
C LEU A 215 12.55 -10.53 5.68
N LEU A 216 11.59 -11.25 6.28
CA LEU A 216 10.83 -12.29 5.58
C LEU A 216 10.03 -11.72 4.41
N TYR A 217 9.44 -10.53 4.56
CA TYR A 217 8.73 -9.86 3.48
C TYR A 217 9.64 -9.44 2.34
N LEU A 218 10.83 -8.90 2.64
CA LEU A 218 11.82 -8.58 1.61
C LEU A 218 12.32 -9.84 0.90
N LEU A 219 12.57 -10.92 1.64
CA LEU A 219 12.97 -12.20 1.07
C LEU A 219 11.90 -12.78 0.16
N ALA A 220 10.63 -12.79 0.59
CA ALA A 220 9.52 -13.25 -0.24
C ALA A 220 9.35 -12.41 -1.52
N GLY A 221 9.56 -11.10 -1.42
CA GLY A 221 9.58 -10.22 -2.60
C GLY A 221 10.73 -10.53 -3.55
N LEU A 222 11.94 -10.72 -3.02
CA LEU A 222 13.12 -11.06 -3.82
C LEU A 222 12.97 -12.40 -4.54
N LEU A 223 12.43 -13.42 -3.86
CA LEU A 223 12.14 -14.74 -4.44
C LEU A 223 11.03 -14.71 -5.49
N THR A 224 10.16 -13.69 -5.47
CA THR A 224 9.10 -13.52 -6.47
C THR A 224 9.65 -13.01 -7.80
N LEU A 225 10.71 -12.20 -7.78
CA LEU A 225 11.28 -11.59 -8.99
C LEU A 225 11.66 -12.58 -10.09
N PRO A 226 12.46 -13.63 -9.84
CA PRO A 226 12.84 -14.57 -10.91
C PRO A 226 11.62 -15.26 -11.53
N ILE A 227 10.57 -15.51 -10.74
CA ILE A 227 9.33 -16.14 -11.23
C ILE A 227 8.60 -15.20 -12.19
N VAL A 228 8.40 -13.94 -11.79
CA VAL A 228 7.64 -12.96 -12.59
C VAL A 228 8.41 -12.54 -13.84
N LEU A 229 9.70 -12.25 -13.71
CA LEU A 229 10.55 -11.80 -14.80
C LEU A 229 10.79 -12.89 -15.86
N TRP A 230 10.76 -14.17 -15.47
CA TRP A 230 10.89 -15.28 -16.40
C TRP A 230 9.57 -15.62 -17.11
N LEU A 231 8.44 -15.48 -16.42
CA LEU A 231 7.13 -15.90 -16.94
C LEU A 231 6.52 -14.90 -17.94
N LEU A 232 6.83 -13.61 -17.81
CA LEU A 232 6.16 -12.55 -18.54
C LEU A 232 7.11 -11.79 -19.47
N PRO A 233 6.66 -11.41 -20.68
CA PRO A 233 7.45 -10.63 -21.62
C PRO A 233 7.46 -9.15 -21.21
N LEU A 234 8.19 -8.83 -20.14
CA LEU A 234 8.29 -7.47 -19.61
C LEU A 234 9.39 -6.69 -20.34
N THR A 235 9.08 -5.45 -20.71
CA THR A 235 10.09 -4.49 -21.18
C THR A 235 11.07 -4.17 -20.03
N PRO A 236 12.27 -3.62 -20.32
CA PRO A 236 13.19 -3.19 -19.28
C PRO A 236 12.55 -2.18 -18.31
N GLU A 237 11.75 -1.24 -18.82
CA GLU A 237 11.06 -0.25 -17.99
C GLU A 237 10.03 -0.90 -17.04
N TRP A 238 9.21 -1.83 -17.54
CA TRP A 238 8.25 -2.56 -16.71
C TRP A 238 8.95 -3.44 -15.68
N SER A 239 10.06 -4.06 -16.05
CA SER A 239 10.86 -4.87 -15.13
C SER A 239 11.36 -4.03 -13.96
N ARG A 240 11.85 -2.81 -14.21
CA ARG A 240 12.28 -1.86 -13.15
C ARG A 240 11.11 -1.48 -12.23
N LEU A 241 9.93 -1.20 -12.78
CA LEU A 241 8.72 -0.89 -12.00
C LEU A 241 8.29 -2.06 -11.11
N VAL A 242 8.28 -3.28 -11.65
CA VAL A 242 7.90 -4.52 -10.95
C VAL A 242 8.88 -4.83 -9.82
N VAL A 243 10.19 -4.73 -10.10
CA VAL A 243 11.25 -4.95 -9.11
C VAL A 243 11.11 -3.97 -7.94
N LEU A 244 10.93 -2.69 -8.25
CA LEU A 244 10.78 -1.69 -7.22
C LEU A 244 9.48 -1.92 -6.42
N SER A 245 8.37 -2.18 -7.09
CA SER A 245 7.04 -2.38 -6.47
C SER A 245 7.01 -3.47 -5.41
N VAL A 246 7.61 -4.63 -5.68
CA VAL A 246 7.57 -5.78 -4.75
C VAL A 246 8.48 -5.59 -3.52
N LEU A 247 9.51 -4.77 -3.64
CA LEU A 247 10.49 -4.50 -2.59
C LEU A 247 10.19 -3.24 -1.77
N LEU A 248 9.06 -2.58 -2.06
CA LEU A 248 8.56 -1.48 -1.23
C LEU A 248 8.21 -1.97 0.20
N PRO A 249 8.23 -1.05 1.19
CA PRO A 249 7.82 -1.38 2.54
C PRO A 249 6.32 -1.74 2.60
N PRO A 250 5.87 -2.42 3.68
CA PRO A 250 4.45 -2.70 3.89
C PRO A 250 3.58 -1.43 3.83
N ALA A 251 2.40 -1.54 3.22
CA ALA A 251 1.45 -0.43 3.14
C ALA A 251 0.94 0.00 4.52
N VAL A 252 0.76 1.31 4.71
CA VAL A 252 0.15 1.88 5.92
C VAL A 252 -1.31 1.40 6.07
N LEU A 253 -2.00 1.22 4.94
CA LEU A 253 -3.37 0.70 4.90
C LEU A 253 -3.51 -0.68 5.58
N ASN A 254 -2.47 -1.52 5.57
CA ASN A 254 -2.50 -2.83 6.24
C ASN A 254 -2.83 -2.70 7.73
N TYR A 255 -2.29 -1.68 8.39
CA TYR A 255 -2.56 -1.40 9.80
C TYR A 255 -4.05 -1.07 10.03
N LEU A 256 -4.59 -0.15 9.22
CA LEU A 256 -5.98 0.30 9.32
C LEU A 256 -6.96 -0.86 9.18
N LEU A 257 -6.73 -1.73 8.19
CA LEU A 257 -7.56 -2.91 7.97
C LEU A 257 -7.38 -3.94 9.09
N CYS A 258 -6.15 -4.15 9.57
CA CYS A 258 -5.92 -5.05 10.70
C CYS A 258 -6.58 -4.53 11.99
N GLU A 259 -6.72 -3.23 12.16
CA GLU A 259 -7.45 -2.63 13.28
C GLU A 259 -8.96 -2.87 13.14
N GLN A 260 -9.53 -2.54 11.98
CA GLN A 260 -10.95 -2.77 11.67
C GLN A 260 -11.36 -4.25 11.82
N TYR A 261 -10.53 -5.17 11.34
CA TYR A 261 -10.80 -6.63 11.37
C TYR A 261 -10.20 -7.34 12.60
N ARG A 262 -9.69 -6.58 13.58
CA ARG A 262 -9.13 -7.06 14.84
C ARG A 262 -8.11 -8.18 14.64
N ALA A 263 -7.12 -7.94 13.78
CA ALA A 263 -6.08 -8.87 13.36
C ALA A 263 -4.68 -8.37 13.78
N ASP A 264 -4.36 -8.48 15.06
CA ASP A 264 -3.08 -8.05 15.66
C ASP A 264 -2.58 -6.67 15.21
N PRO A 265 -3.43 -5.62 15.25
CA PRO A 265 -3.09 -4.29 14.73
C PRO A 265 -1.83 -3.69 15.36
N ARG A 266 -1.55 -4.02 16.63
CA ARG A 266 -0.34 -3.57 17.34
C ARG A 266 0.95 -4.07 16.68
N ILE A 267 1.01 -5.36 16.35
CA ILE A 267 2.20 -5.94 15.72
C ILE A 267 2.33 -5.42 14.30
N VAL A 268 1.22 -5.30 13.57
CA VAL A 268 1.20 -4.75 12.21
C VAL A 268 1.65 -3.29 12.19
N ALA A 269 1.24 -2.47 13.16
CA ALA A 269 1.72 -1.09 13.30
C ALA A 269 3.25 -1.03 13.41
N ASN A 270 3.85 -1.86 14.27
CA ASN A 270 5.30 -1.94 14.45
C ASN A 270 6.01 -2.43 13.18
N VAL A 271 5.45 -3.42 12.48
CA VAL A 271 5.96 -3.93 11.20
C VAL A 271 5.92 -2.85 10.11
N VAL A 272 4.81 -2.14 9.97
CA VAL A 272 4.64 -1.05 9.00
C VAL A 272 5.62 0.08 9.29
N LEU A 273 5.71 0.55 10.53
CA LEU A 273 6.59 1.65 10.90
C LEU A 273 8.06 1.27 10.65
N LEU A 274 8.50 0.11 11.17
CA LEU A 274 9.88 -0.32 11.00
C LEU A 274 10.21 -0.59 9.53
N GLY A 275 9.28 -1.16 8.75
CA GLY A 275 9.45 -1.39 7.33
C GLY A 275 9.66 -0.09 6.55
N ASN A 276 8.88 0.95 6.84
CA ASN A 276 9.06 2.27 6.21
C ASN A 276 10.40 2.91 6.63
N VAL A 277 10.86 2.73 7.87
CA VAL A 277 12.20 3.19 8.29
C VAL A 277 13.31 2.41 7.56
N MET A 278 13.21 1.08 7.50
CA MET A 278 14.17 0.22 6.79
C MET A 278 14.27 0.58 5.30
N SER A 279 13.16 1.05 4.71
CA SER A 279 13.11 1.46 3.30
C SER A 279 14.08 2.59 2.96
N LEU A 280 14.50 3.42 3.92
CA LEU A 280 15.55 4.44 3.73
C LEU A 280 16.87 3.84 3.26
N ALA A 281 17.17 2.60 3.67
CA ALA A 281 18.36 1.87 3.24
C ALA A 281 18.05 0.91 2.08
N THR A 282 16.93 0.20 2.14
CA THR A 282 16.60 -0.83 1.14
C THR A 282 16.27 -0.24 -0.22
N ILE A 283 15.48 0.84 -0.29
CA ILE A 283 15.07 1.44 -1.56
C ILE A 283 16.25 1.96 -2.40
N PRO A 284 17.20 2.74 -1.87
CA PRO A 284 18.31 3.23 -2.70
C PRO A 284 19.13 2.09 -3.29
N LEU A 285 19.30 0.98 -2.56
CA LEU A 285 19.96 -0.23 -3.06
C LEU A 285 19.17 -0.87 -4.21
N VAL A 286 17.85 -0.99 -4.06
CA VAL A 286 16.97 -1.53 -5.10
C VAL A 286 17.00 -0.66 -6.35
N VAL A 287 16.83 0.66 -6.21
CA VAL A 287 16.86 1.59 -7.34
C VAL A 287 18.22 1.54 -8.04
N TRP A 288 19.32 1.57 -7.29
CA TRP A 288 20.66 1.41 -7.86
C TRP A 288 20.80 0.10 -8.65
N ALA A 289 20.34 -1.02 -8.09
CA ALA A 289 20.36 -2.30 -8.79
C ALA A 289 19.52 -2.29 -10.08
N THR A 290 18.34 -1.67 -10.05
CA THR A 290 17.47 -1.56 -11.25
C THR A 290 18.02 -0.66 -12.34
N LEU A 291 18.91 0.29 -12.01
CA LEU A 291 19.51 1.20 -12.99
C LEU A 291 20.82 0.67 -13.58
N VAL A 292 21.51 -0.23 -12.86
CA VAL A 292 22.83 -0.77 -13.27
C VAL A 292 22.69 -2.11 -14.01
N TRP A 293 21.73 -2.95 -13.61
CA TRP A 293 21.64 -4.35 -14.05
C TRP A 293 20.56 -4.60 -15.12
N TRP A 294 19.94 -3.53 -15.63
CA TRP A 294 18.85 -3.55 -16.62
C TRP A 294 19.02 -2.41 -17.61
#